data_AF-A0A0J7I8G6-F1
#
_entry.id   AF-A0A0J7I8G6-F1
#
_cell.length_a   1.000
_cell.length_b   1.000
_cell.length_c   1.000
_cell.angle_alpha   90.00
_cell.angle_beta   90.00
_cell.angle_gamma   90.00
#
_symmetry.space_group_name_H-M   'P 1'
#
loop_
_entity.id
_entity.type
_entity.pdbx_description
1 polymer ?
#
loop_
_entity_poly.entity_id
_entity_poly.type
_entity_poly.pdbx_seq_one_letter_code
_entity_poly.pdbx_strand_id
1 'polypeptide(L)'
;MKQALFYFAITAWAITLIIHISTFADINLAQYVPIFVLGIGVFAVWIPTVFKLKNNKNLQEYQSSNILNRLNPVGFQNILFKDTPFWLKCLAIGGFLYGFINFFLFINVGGTTGIQDEQYVLQNHGQIIKFLTEQEFHHYEALETRGISGHLLIFYGIAAAVLYPFSSQEKTEEKFV
;
A
#
# COMPACT_ATOMS: atom_id res chain seq x y z
N MET A 1 -19.19 4.99 -10.17
CA MET A 1 -17.84 4.37 -10.36
C MET A 1 -16.83 4.74 -9.28
N LYS A 2 -16.67 6.02 -8.93
CA LYS A 2 -15.65 6.46 -7.96
C LYS A 2 -15.85 5.90 -6.55
N GLN A 3 -17.09 5.71 -6.11
CA GLN A 3 -17.41 5.06 -4.83
C GLN A 3 -17.01 3.59 -4.82
N ALA A 4 -17.31 2.84 -5.89
CA ALA A 4 -16.91 1.44 -6.00
C ALA A 4 -15.38 1.30 -5.89
N LEU A 5 -14.61 2.21 -6.51
CA LEU A 5 -13.15 2.26 -6.38
C LEU A 5 -12.70 2.57 -4.95
N PHE A 6 -13.39 3.47 -4.25
CA PHE A 6 -13.11 3.76 -2.84
C PHE A 6 -13.36 2.56 -1.93
N TYR A 7 -14.52 1.91 -2.06
CA TYR A 7 -14.85 0.73 -1.27
C TYR A 7 -13.89 -0.41 -1.59
N PHE A 8 -13.57 -0.64 -2.85
CA PHE A 8 -12.55 -1.61 -3.25
C PHE A 8 -11.19 -1.28 -2.62
N ALA A 9 -10.75 -0.02 -2.64
CA ALA A 9 -9.49 0.39 -2.02
C ALA A 9 -9.46 0.13 -0.50
N ILE A 10 -10.54 0.47 0.23
CA ILE A 10 -10.61 0.21 1.68
C ILE A 10 -10.68 -1.28 1.99
N THR A 11 -11.47 -2.06 1.24
CA THR A 11 -11.55 -3.51 1.44
C THR A 11 -10.20 -4.17 1.18
N ALA A 12 -9.54 -3.83 0.07
CA ALA A 12 -8.22 -4.34 -0.25
C ALA A 12 -7.16 -3.89 0.78
N TRP A 13 -7.26 -2.66 1.28
CA TRP A 13 -6.42 -2.17 2.37
C TRP A 13 -6.61 -2.99 3.66
N ALA A 14 -7.86 -3.26 4.06
CA ALA A 14 -8.17 -4.04 5.25
C ALA A 14 -7.67 -5.49 5.14
N ILE A 15 -7.88 -6.14 3.99
CA ILE A 15 -7.35 -7.50 3.73
C ILE A 15 -5.82 -7.49 3.81
N THR A 16 -5.19 -6.51 3.15
CA THR A 16 -3.74 -6.35 3.18
C THR A 16 -3.23 -6.13 4.60
N LEU A 17 -3.96 -5.35 5.43
CA LEU A 17 -3.60 -5.10 6.82
C LEU A 17 -3.66 -6.39 7.66
N ILE A 18 -4.67 -7.23 7.46
CA ILE A 18 -4.78 -8.52 8.15
C ILE A 18 -3.60 -9.42 7.78
N ILE A 19 -3.28 -9.55 6.49
CA ILE A 19 -2.12 -10.30 6.01
C ILE A 19 -0.83 -9.72 6.61
N HIS A 20 -0.71 -8.40 6.64
CA HIS A 20 0.48 -7.73 7.12
C HIS A 20 0.69 -7.98 8.63
N ILE A 21 -0.35 -7.82 9.44
CA ILE A 21 -0.30 -8.06 10.89
C ILE A 21 0.01 -9.53 11.18
N SER A 22 -0.53 -10.49 10.41
CA SER A 22 -0.28 -11.91 10.64
C SER A 22 1.20 -12.28 10.51
N THR A 23 1.95 -11.58 9.65
CA THR A 23 3.38 -11.84 9.48
C THR A 23 4.20 -11.60 10.75
N PHE A 24 3.72 -10.78 11.70
CA PHE A 24 4.43 -10.56 12.97
C PHE A 24 4.41 -11.79 13.89
N ALA A 25 3.48 -12.72 13.65
CA ALA A 25 3.42 -14.00 14.34
C ALA A 25 4.02 -15.14 13.48
N ASP A 26 4.82 -14.80 12.45
CA ASP A 26 5.35 -15.73 11.45
C ASP A 26 4.26 -16.53 10.70
N ILE A 27 3.02 -16.01 10.68
CA ILE A 27 1.90 -16.61 9.94
C ILE A 27 1.87 -16.00 8.55
N ASN A 28 2.30 -16.77 7.55
CA ASN A 28 2.19 -16.40 6.15
C ASN A 28 0.77 -16.70 5.62
N LEU A 29 -0.13 -15.72 5.64
CA LEU A 29 -1.46 -15.87 5.03
C LEU A 29 -1.44 -15.78 3.49
N ALA A 30 -0.33 -15.36 2.87
CA ALA A 30 -0.22 -15.27 1.41
C ALA A 30 -0.23 -16.65 0.73
N GLN A 31 -0.01 -17.73 1.48
CA GLN A 31 -0.20 -19.10 0.99
C GLN A 31 -1.67 -19.44 0.72
N TYR A 32 -2.61 -18.79 1.42
CA TYR A 32 -4.06 -19.01 1.27
C TYR A 32 -4.74 -17.91 0.47
N VAL A 33 -4.20 -16.69 0.54
CA VAL A 33 -4.72 -15.51 -0.16
C VAL A 33 -3.73 -15.11 -1.23
N PRO A 34 -4.09 -15.13 -2.52
CA PRO A 34 -3.15 -14.82 -3.60
C PRO A 34 -2.76 -13.34 -3.56
N ILE A 35 -1.69 -13.01 -2.84
CA ILE A 35 -1.25 -11.62 -2.62
C ILE A 35 -0.92 -10.91 -3.95
N PHE A 36 -0.53 -11.66 -4.98
CA PHE A 36 -0.33 -11.12 -6.32
C PHE A 36 -1.62 -10.54 -6.92
N VAL A 37 -2.80 -11.10 -6.60
CA VAL A 37 -4.10 -10.55 -7.03
C VAL A 37 -4.34 -9.20 -6.37
N LEU A 38 -4.00 -9.06 -5.09
CA LEU A 38 -4.01 -7.76 -4.41
C LEU A 38 -2.98 -6.81 -5.05
N GLY A 39 -1.81 -7.31 -5.47
CA GLY A 39 -0.83 -6.53 -6.23
C GLY A 39 -1.39 -6.00 -7.55
N ILE A 40 -2.04 -6.85 -8.35
CA ILE A 40 -2.69 -6.44 -9.61
C ILE A 40 -3.86 -5.48 -9.32
N GLY A 41 -4.64 -5.74 -8.27
CA GLY A 41 -5.75 -4.90 -7.83
C GLY A 41 -5.34 -3.46 -7.51
N VAL A 42 -4.07 -3.23 -7.12
CA VAL A 42 -3.56 -1.87 -6.89
C VAL A 42 -3.71 -1.04 -8.15
N PHE A 43 -3.43 -1.59 -9.33
CA PHE A 43 -3.54 -0.82 -10.58
C PHE A 43 -4.98 -0.38 -10.87
N ALA A 44 -5.97 -1.19 -10.49
CA ALA A 44 -7.38 -0.86 -10.69
C ALA A 44 -7.81 0.40 -9.91
N VAL A 45 -7.20 0.67 -8.75
CA VAL A 45 -7.48 1.89 -7.95
C VAL A 45 -6.45 2.99 -8.15
N TRP A 46 -5.19 2.64 -8.37
CA TRP A 46 -4.10 3.59 -8.45
C TRP A 46 -4.16 4.39 -9.74
N ILE A 47 -4.46 3.76 -10.87
CA ILE A 47 -4.57 4.45 -12.16
C ILE A 47 -5.65 5.54 -12.11
N PRO A 48 -6.91 5.27 -11.69
CA PRO A 48 -7.92 6.32 -11.51
C PRO A 48 -7.51 7.40 -10.50
N THR A 49 -6.81 7.02 -9.43
CA THR A 49 -6.29 7.95 -8.43
C THR A 49 -5.29 8.92 -9.07
N VAL A 50 -4.33 8.43 -9.84
CA VAL A 50 -3.35 9.26 -10.56
C VAL A 50 -4.04 10.18 -11.56
N PHE A 51 -5.01 9.68 -12.34
CA PHE A 51 -5.78 10.54 -13.26
C PHE A 51 -6.57 11.63 -12.53
N LYS A 52 -7.18 11.32 -11.38
CA LYS A 52 -7.86 12.32 -10.54
C LYS A 52 -6.89 13.41 -10.09
N LEU A 53 -5.71 13.03 -9.60
CA LEU A 53 -4.69 13.96 -9.14
C LEU A 53 -4.13 14.81 -10.28
N LYS A 54 -3.83 14.18 -11.43
CA LYS A 54 -3.36 14.88 -12.63
C LYS A 54 -4.34 15.97 -13.09
N ASN A 55 -5.65 15.75 -12.93
CA ASN A 55 -6.70 16.68 -13.32
C ASN A 55 -7.07 17.70 -12.21
N ASN A 56 -6.37 17.70 -11.07
CA ASN A 56 -6.63 18.63 -9.98
C ASN A 56 -5.92 19.97 -10.23
N LYS A 57 -6.71 21.04 -10.48
CA LYS A 57 -6.19 22.39 -10.75
C LYS A 57 -5.27 22.92 -9.65
N ASN A 58 -5.64 22.74 -8.38
CA ASN A 58 -4.81 23.18 -7.24
C ASN A 58 -3.45 22.48 -7.23
N LEU A 59 -3.42 21.20 -7.64
CA LEU A 59 -2.18 20.44 -7.73
C LEU A 59 -1.33 20.91 -8.91
N GLN A 60 -1.94 21.21 -10.06
CA GLN A 60 -1.23 21.78 -11.22
C GLN A 60 -0.63 23.14 -10.91
N GLU A 61 -1.40 24.04 -10.27
CA GLU A 61 -0.92 25.35 -9.82
C GLU A 61 0.25 25.20 -8.84
N TYR A 62 0.13 24.30 -7.85
CA TYR A 62 1.21 23.99 -6.92
C TYR A 62 2.47 23.48 -7.64
N GLN A 63 2.33 22.58 -8.62
CA GLN A 63 3.45 22.06 -9.42
C GLN A 63 4.09 23.11 -10.34
N SER A 64 3.35 24.10 -10.80
CA SER A 64 3.85 25.24 -11.58
C SER A 64 4.45 26.38 -10.73
N SER A 65 4.30 26.31 -9.40
CA SER A 65 4.76 27.36 -8.49
C SER A 65 6.29 27.37 -8.30
N ASN A 66 6.79 28.42 -7.64
CA ASN A 66 8.22 28.55 -7.31
C ASN A 66 8.73 27.32 -6.53
N ILE A 67 10.03 27.00 -6.68
CA ILE A 67 10.68 25.85 -6.06
C ILE A 67 10.49 25.77 -4.54
N LEU A 68 10.49 26.91 -3.84
CA LEU A 68 10.24 26.96 -2.40
C LEU A 68 8.83 26.46 -2.03
N ASN A 69 7.82 26.80 -2.83
CA ASN A 69 6.45 26.35 -2.61
C ASN A 69 6.29 24.86 -2.93
N ARG A 70 6.98 24.37 -3.98
CA ARG A 70 7.01 22.95 -4.35
C ARG A 70 7.67 22.04 -3.32
N LEU A 71 8.57 22.61 -2.50
CA LEU A 71 9.24 21.90 -1.41
C LEU A 71 8.42 21.91 -0.11
N ASN A 72 7.27 22.57 -0.05
CA ASN A 72 6.45 22.61 1.16
C ASN A 72 5.56 21.35 1.29
N PRO A 73 5.92 20.37 2.14
CA PRO A 73 5.20 19.10 2.23
C PRO A 73 3.78 19.28 2.79
N VAL A 74 3.57 20.29 3.65
CA VAL A 74 2.26 20.58 4.25
C VAL A 74 1.30 21.11 3.19
N GLY A 75 1.80 21.97 2.29
CA GLY A 75 1.02 22.48 1.15
C GLY A 75 0.54 21.35 0.24
N PHE A 76 1.44 20.44 -0.13
CA PHE A 76 1.11 19.27 -0.94
C PHE A 76 0.07 18.37 -0.26
N GLN A 77 0.27 18.05 1.03
CA GLN A 77 -0.66 17.23 1.81
C GLN A 77 -2.05 17.87 1.93
N ASN A 78 -2.13 19.19 2.08
CA ASN A 78 -3.41 19.89 2.17
C ASN A 78 -4.17 19.90 0.85
N ILE A 79 -3.47 19.92 -0.28
CA ILE A 79 -4.09 19.76 -1.60
C ILE A 79 -4.56 18.33 -1.80
N LEU A 80 -3.73 17.34 -1.43
CA LEU A 80 -4.00 15.93 -1.63
C LEU A 80 -5.18 15.41 -0.80
N PHE A 81 -5.28 15.89 0.44
CA PHE A 81 -6.22 15.40 1.45
C PHE A 81 -7.22 16.48 1.91
N LYS A 82 -7.52 17.46 1.03
CA LYS A 82 -8.35 18.63 1.37
C LYS A 82 -9.69 18.25 2.00
N ASP A 83 -10.37 17.28 1.41
CA ASP A 83 -11.72 16.85 1.80
C ASP A 83 -11.71 15.47 2.50
N THR A 84 -10.54 15.03 2.97
CA THR A 84 -10.35 13.72 3.60
C THR A 84 -10.43 13.89 5.13
N PRO A 85 -11.20 13.05 5.86
CA PRO A 85 -11.32 13.15 7.30
C PRO A 85 -9.97 12.87 7.96
N PHE A 86 -9.74 13.54 9.10
CA PHE A 86 -8.45 13.52 9.80
C PHE A 86 -7.94 12.10 10.08
N TRP A 87 -8.81 11.19 10.54
CA TRP A 87 -8.42 9.81 10.84
C TRP A 87 -7.88 9.07 9.61
N LEU A 88 -8.48 9.26 8.44
CA LEU A 88 -8.06 8.60 7.19
C LEU A 88 -6.76 9.22 6.66
N LYS A 89 -6.57 10.53 6.86
CA LYS A 89 -5.30 11.23 6.59
C LYS A 89 -4.17 10.69 7.48
N CYS A 90 -4.43 10.50 8.77
CA CYS A 90 -3.48 9.88 9.70
C CYS A 90 -3.13 8.45 9.30
N LEU A 91 -4.12 7.63 8.91
CA LEU A 91 -3.86 6.28 8.43
C LEU A 91 -3.02 6.26 7.14
N ALA A 92 -3.32 7.13 6.18
CA ALA A 92 -2.56 7.19 4.92
C ALA A 92 -1.11 7.66 5.15
N ILE A 93 -0.91 8.73 5.93
CA ILE A 93 0.44 9.26 6.22
C ILE A 93 1.22 8.30 7.12
N GLY A 94 0.60 7.81 8.20
CA GLY A 94 1.21 6.84 9.11
C GLY A 94 1.57 5.53 8.40
N GLY A 95 0.65 5.01 7.57
CA GLY A 95 0.88 3.83 6.74
C GLY A 95 1.99 4.04 5.72
N PHE A 96 2.08 5.22 5.09
CA PHE A 96 3.19 5.57 4.19
C PHE A 96 4.54 5.55 4.91
N LEU A 97 4.66 6.22 6.07
CA LEU A 97 5.89 6.25 6.85
C LEU A 97 6.29 4.86 7.34
N TYR A 98 5.32 4.10 7.86
CA TYR A 98 5.51 2.72 8.28
C TYR A 98 5.98 1.84 7.13
N GLY A 99 5.33 1.92 5.97
CA GLY A 99 5.68 1.12 4.80
C GLY A 99 7.10 1.42 4.30
N PHE A 100 7.56 2.66 4.39
CA PHE A 100 8.96 3.03 4.12
C PHE A 100 9.93 2.37 5.11
N ILE A 101 9.64 2.42 6.41
CA ILE A 101 10.46 1.74 7.43
C ILE A 101 10.51 0.23 7.13
N ASN A 102 9.36 -0.37 6.85
CA ASN A 102 9.24 -1.77 6.52
C ASN A 102 10.00 -2.16 5.23
N PHE A 103 10.00 -1.30 4.20
CA PHE A 103 10.79 -1.51 2.99
C PHE A 103 12.29 -1.60 3.27
N PHE A 104 12.83 -0.70 4.11
CA PHE A 104 14.23 -0.77 4.51
C PHE A 104 14.52 -2.04 5.31
N LEU A 105 13.64 -2.44 6.23
CA LEU A 105 13.80 -3.71 6.96
C LEU A 105 13.79 -4.92 6.01
N PHE A 106 12.90 -4.91 5.01
CA PHE A 106 12.78 -5.98 4.02
C PHE A 106 14.02 -6.11 3.11
N ILE A 107 14.58 -5.01 2.60
CA ILE A 107 15.77 -5.07 1.74
C ILE A 107 16.97 -5.71 2.48
N ASN A 108 17.03 -5.56 3.81
CA ASN A 108 18.10 -6.14 4.62
C ASN A 108 18.00 -7.68 4.77
N VAL A 109 16.91 -8.31 4.33
CA VAL A 109 16.75 -9.79 4.38
C VAL A 109 17.71 -10.49 3.41
N GLY A 110 18.09 -9.83 2.31
CA GLY A 110 19.19 -10.27 1.45
C GLY A 110 18.90 -11.40 0.47
N GLY A 111 17.67 -11.90 0.39
CA GLY A 111 17.26 -12.95 -0.56
C GLY A 111 15.76 -13.26 -0.51
N THR A 112 15.35 -14.25 -1.29
CA THR A 112 14.01 -14.84 -1.26
C THR A 112 14.11 -16.33 -0.98
N THR A 113 13.06 -16.88 -0.40
CA THR A 113 12.89 -18.29 -0.09
C THR A 113 12.63 -19.11 -1.35
N GLY A 114 13.00 -20.39 -1.29
CA GLY A 114 12.77 -21.35 -2.35
C GLY A 114 12.92 -22.78 -1.85
N ILE A 115 12.50 -23.74 -2.67
CA ILE A 115 12.72 -25.17 -2.44
C ILE A 115 13.56 -25.68 -3.60
N GLN A 116 14.71 -26.24 -3.29
CA GLN A 116 15.63 -26.83 -4.27
C GLN A 116 16.10 -28.18 -3.76
N ASP A 117 16.00 -29.21 -4.62
CA ASP A 117 16.40 -30.58 -4.28
C ASP A 117 15.81 -31.06 -2.93
N GLU A 118 14.52 -30.77 -2.72
CA GLU A 118 13.76 -31.07 -1.48
C GLU A 118 14.23 -30.34 -0.21
N GLN A 119 15.14 -29.37 -0.34
CA GLN A 119 15.65 -28.57 0.77
C GLN A 119 15.12 -27.14 0.71
N TYR A 120 14.81 -26.58 1.88
CA TYR A 120 14.48 -25.16 2.01
C TYR A 120 15.75 -24.33 1.87
N VAL A 121 15.70 -23.33 1.00
CA VAL A 121 16.85 -22.47 0.71
C VAL A 121 16.46 -21.00 0.74
N LEU A 122 17.38 -20.16 1.19
CA LEU A 122 17.38 -18.73 0.92
C LEU A 122 18.31 -18.49 -0.26
N GLN A 123 17.79 -17.86 -1.31
CA GLN A 123 18.50 -17.61 -2.54
C GLN A 123 18.46 -16.14 -2.94
N ASN A 124 19.46 -15.69 -3.69
CA ASN A 124 19.50 -14.34 -4.24
C ASN A 124 20.00 -14.43 -5.67
N HIS A 125 19.18 -13.96 -6.62
CA HIS A 125 19.41 -14.12 -8.07
C HIS A 125 19.76 -15.56 -8.49
N GLY A 126 19.09 -16.55 -7.88
CA GLY A 126 19.28 -17.98 -8.17
C GLY A 126 20.52 -18.61 -7.53
N GLN A 127 21.30 -17.86 -6.74
CA GLN A 127 22.38 -18.42 -5.93
C GLN A 127 21.88 -18.74 -4.53
N ILE A 128 22.10 -19.97 -4.06
CA ILE A 128 21.82 -20.36 -2.67
C ILE A 128 22.78 -19.59 -1.75
N ILE A 129 22.22 -18.80 -0.85
CA ILE A 129 22.97 -18.09 0.21
C ILE A 129 23.02 -18.93 1.48
N LYS A 130 21.92 -19.64 1.79
CA LYS A 130 21.76 -20.38 3.04
C LYS A 130 20.75 -21.51 2.88
N PHE A 131 21.05 -22.68 3.44
CA PHE A 131 20.05 -23.73 3.67
C PHE A 131 19.28 -23.43 4.95
N LEU A 132 17.96 -23.57 4.89
CA LEU A 132 17.05 -23.20 5.97
C LEU A 132 16.46 -24.44 6.62
N THR A 133 16.22 -24.34 7.93
CA THR A 133 15.24 -25.21 8.58
C THR A 133 13.83 -24.81 8.14
N GLU A 134 12.85 -25.69 8.34
CA GLU A 134 11.43 -25.40 8.06
C GLU A 134 10.93 -24.15 8.81
N GLN A 135 11.33 -24.00 10.07
CA GLN A 135 10.98 -22.83 10.87
C GLN A 135 11.58 -21.55 10.31
N GLU A 136 12.86 -21.57 9.92
CA GLU A 136 13.50 -20.40 9.29
C GLU A 136 12.85 -20.09 7.94
N PHE A 137 12.51 -21.09 7.14
CA PHE A 137 11.82 -20.92 5.87
C PHE A 137 10.51 -20.14 6.05
N HIS A 138 9.65 -20.57 6.97
CA HIS A 138 8.39 -19.85 7.24
C HIS A 138 8.62 -18.44 7.80
N HIS A 139 9.65 -18.24 8.62
CA HIS A 139 10.02 -16.90 9.09
C HIS A 139 10.41 -15.98 7.92
N TYR A 140 11.26 -16.45 6.99
CA TYR A 140 11.65 -15.67 5.82
C TYR A 140 10.48 -15.43 4.85
N GLU A 141 9.60 -16.41 4.63
CA GLU A 141 8.38 -16.22 3.85
C GLU A 141 7.46 -15.15 4.47
N ALA A 142 7.33 -15.14 5.79
CA ALA A 142 6.57 -14.11 6.50
C ALA A 142 7.22 -12.73 6.33
N LEU A 143 8.55 -12.62 6.37
CA LEU A 143 9.26 -11.37 6.11
C LEU A 143 9.08 -10.86 4.67
N GLU A 144 9.11 -11.74 3.67
CA GLU A 144 8.82 -11.39 2.27
C GLU A 144 7.39 -10.89 2.11
N THR A 145 6.44 -11.63 2.67
CA THR A 145 5.03 -11.25 2.67
C THR A 145 4.82 -9.92 3.38
N ARG A 146 5.54 -9.66 4.49
CA ARG A 146 5.52 -8.39 5.22
C ARG A 146 6.04 -7.25 4.34
N GLY A 147 7.13 -7.47 3.62
CA GLY A 147 7.67 -6.54 2.63
C GLY A 147 6.64 -6.14 1.59
N ILE A 148 6.04 -7.13 0.89
CA ILE A 148 5.06 -6.90 -0.18
C ILE A 148 3.79 -6.24 0.37
N SER A 149 3.17 -6.81 1.40
CA SER A 149 1.95 -6.28 2.01
C SER A 149 2.13 -4.86 2.55
N GLY A 150 3.31 -4.54 3.09
CA GLY A 150 3.64 -3.18 3.54
C GLY A 150 3.53 -2.15 2.42
N HIS A 151 3.98 -2.47 1.19
CA HIS A 151 3.84 -1.56 0.04
C HIS A 151 2.39 -1.43 -0.39
N LEU A 152 1.66 -2.55 -0.44
CA LEU A 152 0.24 -2.56 -0.81
C LEU A 152 -0.58 -1.67 0.14
N LEU A 153 -0.28 -1.67 1.45
CA LEU A 153 -0.92 -0.77 2.42
C LEU A 153 -0.76 0.71 2.07
N ILE A 154 0.42 1.10 1.57
CA ILE A 154 0.67 2.48 1.15
C ILE A 154 -0.25 2.84 -0.02
N PHE A 155 -0.21 2.04 -1.09
CA PHE A 155 -0.95 2.35 -2.32
C PHE A 155 -2.46 2.36 -2.10
N TYR A 156 -3.00 1.33 -1.44
CA TYR A 156 -4.41 1.25 -1.13
C TYR A 156 -4.85 2.34 -0.14
N GLY A 157 -4.03 2.65 0.87
CA GLY A 157 -4.33 3.68 1.86
C GLY A 157 -4.38 5.09 1.26
N ILE A 158 -3.39 5.44 0.44
CA ILE A 158 -3.39 6.73 -0.28
C ILE A 158 -4.55 6.79 -1.28
N ALA A 159 -4.78 5.74 -2.05
CA ALA A 159 -5.91 5.69 -2.98
C ALA A 159 -7.25 5.87 -2.26
N ALA A 160 -7.48 5.18 -1.15
CA ALA A 160 -8.68 5.32 -0.34
C ALA A 160 -8.85 6.77 0.18
N ALA A 161 -7.79 7.37 0.73
CA ALA A 161 -7.82 8.73 1.23
C ALA A 161 -8.13 9.77 0.14
N VAL A 162 -7.51 9.63 -1.03
CA VAL A 162 -7.72 10.52 -2.19
C VAL A 162 -9.10 10.31 -2.81
N LEU A 163 -9.62 9.09 -2.85
CA LEU A 163 -10.93 8.77 -3.43
C LEU A 163 -12.11 9.05 -2.47
N TYR A 164 -11.85 9.19 -1.16
CA TYR A 164 -12.86 9.46 -0.12
C TYR A 164 -13.87 10.56 -0.46
N PRO A 165 -13.51 11.74 -0.99
CA PRO A 165 -14.44 12.86 -1.19
C PRO A 165 -15.61 12.52 -2.12
N PHE A 166 -15.50 11.45 -2.92
CA PHE A 166 -16.57 10.99 -3.79
C PHE A 166 -17.60 10.08 -3.09
N SER A 167 -17.30 9.58 -1.88
CA SER A 167 -18.26 8.84 -1.06
C SER A 167 -19.23 9.76 -0.30
N SER A 168 -18.86 11.02 -0.09
CA SER A 168 -19.64 12.00 0.68
C SER A 168 -20.54 12.91 -0.18
N GLN A 169 -20.14 13.21 -1.42
CA GLN A 169 -20.91 14.11 -2.30
C GLN A 169 -22.25 13.52 -2.78
N GLU A 170 -22.30 12.23 -3.18
CA GLU A 170 -23.58 11.59 -3.58
C GLU A 170 -24.59 11.49 -2.42
N LYS A 171 -24.12 11.29 -1.17
CA LYS A 171 -25.00 11.28 0.02
C LYS A 171 -25.68 12.62 0.32
N THR A 172 -25.17 13.71 -0.27
CA THR A 172 -25.74 15.05 -0.10
C THR A 172 -26.78 15.31 -1.19
N GLU A 173 -26.57 14.81 -2.42
CA GLU A 173 -27.55 14.92 -3.51
C GLU A 173 -28.82 14.06 -3.27
N GLU A 174 -28.70 12.87 -2.67
CA GLU A 174 -29.87 12.03 -2.29
C GLU A 174 -30.73 12.61 -1.16
N LYS A 175 -30.24 13.58 -0.39
CA LYS A 175 -31.03 14.22 0.69
C LYS A 175 -31.91 15.37 0.22
N PHE A 176 -31.79 15.77 -1.05
CA PHE A 176 -32.56 16.88 -1.64
C PHE A 176 -33.46 16.45 -2.81
N VAL A 177 -33.70 15.15 -2.95
CA VAL A 177 -34.67 14.58 -3.90
C VAL A 177 -35.83 13.94 -3.15
#